data_AF-A0A7L5DP07-F1
#
_entry.id   AF-A0A7L5DP07-F1
#
_cell.length_a   1.000
_cell.length_b   1.000
_cell.length_c   1.000
_cell.angle_alpha   90.00
_cell.angle_beta   90.00
_cell.angle_gamma   90.00
#
_symmetry.space_group_name_H-M   'P 1'
#
loop_
_entity.id
_entity.type
_entity.pdbx_description
1 polymer ?
#
loop_
_entity_poly.entity_id
_entity_poly.type
_entity_poly.pdbx_seq_one_letter_code
_entity_poly.pdbx_strand_id
1 'polypeptide(L)'
;MQLTLNWADPLTWFSLLALAVLLIVQGWLILRNTSLSATRKSVRLGLNGLLWLVLLAYLLQPRWPVAKPTTQVLLVGDDVPTSVARRVQDSLNLPDRFTSRTLTGSYDSVTLVGNRFRVATLARLSASALRQVPYSAPDELARLSWKAVLRQGEIQRVTGLVNASTAQPLRLRYGNKTLDSLNLPAGTQPFALQFPAFARGKSSVELVLGDNVLDTLRFFSRPIAPLTVHFLLTSPDVESKTLANWLGRQGHTVTVSATLSKDISSSVSINKPTTKAAKTPDLLITEPDNAGNPQIRKAVADGRAVLFINLTNPDVDSRTINQATGSRWQVRRTAADPQAPISNGLTALPYRFADNLSQFAVTGFPVFVQQTAGTTQAGRVGVSLLSETYPLALSGDSLTYARLWTAVLARLSGPQPDEVQVDAPLIQGFQQTVVINNPTRRLPTLRVGPDTLRLTDSPLNAQSASGRGLFSTAGWQPVQDSLALYVDPARPDDPLASRALTARFVLAHQQFQSTAVAPASPPAAQLPDWAWFALILLCFTALWLEPKLG
;
A
#
# COMPACT_ATOMS: atom_id res chain seq x y z
N MET A 1 1.00 -34.87 41.78
CA MET A 1 2.10 -33.89 41.87
C MET A 1 3.15 -34.32 40.87
N GLN A 2 3.36 -33.56 39.80
CA GLN A 2 4.40 -33.87 38.82
C GLN A 2 5.74 -33.36 39.34
N LEU A 3 6.65 -34.26 39.71
CA LEU A 3 8.03 -33.92 40.04
C LEU A 3 8.78 -33.66 38.74
N THR A 4 8.83 -32.40 38.30
CA THR A 4 9.78 -32.00 37.26
C THR A 4 11.18 -31.99 37.87
N LEU A 5 12.06 -32.91 37.44
CA LEU A 5 13.44 -32.93 37.89
C LEU A 5 14.11 -31.60 37.55
N ASN A 6 14.44 -30.82 38.57
CA ASN A 6 15.27 -29.65 38.41
C ASN A 6 16.73 -30.07 38.69
N TRP A 7 17.54 -30.11 37.64
CA TRP A 7 18.96 -30.48 37.73
C TRP A 7 19.79 -29.46 38.51
N ALA A 8 19.26 -28.25 38.71
CA ALA A 8 19.86 -27.23 39.58
C ALA A 8 19.43 -27.38 41.05
N ASP A 9 18.45 -28.25 41.36
CA ASP A 9 18.01 -28.47 42.73
C ASP A 9 18.92 -29.50 43.43
N PRO A 10 19.61 -29.14 44.53
CA PRO A 10 20.46 -30.06 45.27
C PRO A 10 19.69 -31.28 45.80
N LEU A 11 18.39 -31.18 46.04
CA LEU A 11 17.57 -32.31 46.51
C LEU A 11 17.54 -33.47 45.50
N THR A 12 17.56 -33.14 44.20
CA THR A 12 17.66 -34.14 43.11
C THR A 12 18.96 -34.94 43.21
N TRP A 13 20.07 -34.23 43.43
CA TRP A 13 21.40 -34.85 43.57
C TRP A 13 21.52 -35.68 44.85
N PHE A 14 20.98 -35.20 45.97
CA PHE A 14 20.92 -35.99 47.21
C PHE A 14 20.10 -37.27 47.05
N SER A 15 18.97 -37.19 46.34
CA SER A 15 18.12 -38.36 46.06
C SER A 15 18.86 -39.40 45.21
N LEU A 16 19.54 -38.96 44.13
CA LEU A 16 20.37 -39.83 43.30
C LEU A 16 21.53 -40.48 44.09
N LEU A 17 22.21 -39.69 44.93
CA LEU A 17 23.28 -40.18 45.79
C LEU A 17 22.77 -41.22 46.80
N ALA A 18 21.63 -40.95 47.45
CA ALA A 18 21.03 -41.88 48.41
C ALA A 18 20.64 -43.21 47.74
N LEU A 19 20.05 -43.16 46.54
CA LEU A 19 19.73 -44.36 45.74
C LEU A 19 21.01 -45.15 45.39
N ALA A 20 22.09 -44.46 45.01
CA ALA A 20 23.37 -45.11 44.70
C ALA A 20 24.01 -45.78 45.93
N VAL A 21 23.98 -45.12 47.10
CA VAL A 21 24.50 -45.69 48.36
C VAL A 21 23.70 -46.93 48.75
N LEU A 22 22.36 -46.90 48.65
CA LEU A 22 21.51 -48.04 48.95
C LEU A 22 21.80 -49.25 48.03
N LEU A 23 21.99 -49.01 46.73
CA LEU A 23 22.40 -50.06 45.78
C LEU A 23 23.71 -50.74 46.21
N ILE A 24 24.72 -49.95 46.57
CA ILE A 24 26.05 -50.45 46.99
C ILE A 24 25.93 -51.28 48.28
N VAL A 25 25.23 -50.76 49.29
CA VAL A 25 25.02 -51.46 50.56
C VAL A 25 24.28 -52.78 50.33
N GLN A 26 23.24 -52.77 49.51
CA GLN A 26 22.46 -53.97 49.21
C GLN A 26 23.27 -55.02 48.44
N GLY A 27 24.06 -54.61 47.44
CA GLY A 27 24.98 -55.49 46.72
C GLY A 27 26.02 -56.12 47.64
N TRP A 28 26.61 -55.32 48.54
CA TRP A 28 27.56 -55.80 49.55
C TRP A 28 26.95 -56.83 50.50
N LEU A 29 25.72 -56.60 50.98
CA LEU A 29 25.01 -57.55 51.84
C LEU A 29 24.74 -58.89 51.14
N ILE A 30 24.39 -58.87 49.85
CA ILE A 30 24.17 -60.09 49.06
C ILE A 30 25.47 -60.87 48.87
N LEU A 31 26.57 -60.18 48.57
CA LEU A 31 27.90 -60.77 48.39
C LEU A 31 28.43 -61.42 49.67
N ARG A 32 28.29 -60.72 50.81
CA ARG A 32 28.76 -61.17 52.14
C ARG A 32 27.98 -62.35 52.70
N ASN A 33 26.75 -62.59 52.23
CA ASN A 33 25.92 -63.66 52.76
C ASN A 33 26.49 -65.05 52.38
N THR A 34 26.99 -65.80 53.37
CA THR A 34 27.63 -67.10 53.15
C THR A 34 26.64 -68.26 53.04
N SER A 35 25.37 -68.07 53.37
CA SER A 35 24.34 -69.12 53.31
C SER A 35 23.70 -69.30 51.92
N LEU A 36 24.04 -68.45 50.95
CA LEU A 36 23.49 -68.49 49.59
C LEU A 36 24.46 -69.15 48.61
N SER A 37 23.97 -70.05 47.77
CA SER A 37 24.73 -70.64 46.66
C SER A 37 25.11 -69.57 45.62
N ALA A 38 26.18 -69.82 44.85
CA ALA A 38 26.69 -68.87 43.86
C ALA A 38 25.64 -68.50 42.78
N THR A 39 24.81 -69.45 42.36
CA THR A 39 23.70 -69.23 41.42
C THR A 39 22.59 -68.37 42.03
N ARG A 40 22.29 -68.55 43.31
CA ARG A 40 21.28 -67.75 44.01
C ARG A 40 21.75 -66.31 44.23
N LYS A 41 23.04 -66.12 44.51
CA LYS A 41 23.65 -64.80 44.58
C LYS A 41 23.55 -64.05 43.25
N SER A 42 23.82 -64.70 42.12
CA SER A 42 23.74 -64.04 40.80
C SER A 42 22.31 -63.65 40.43
N VAL A 43 21.32 -64.52 40.66
CA VAL A 43 19.90 -64.22 40.42
C VAL A 43 19.43 -63.06 41.28
N ARG A 44 19.76 -63.07 42.58
CA ARG A 44 19.35 -62.01 43.50
C ARG A 44 20.03 -60.67 43.17
N LEU A 45 21.29 -60.69 42.76
CA LEU A 45 22.01 -59.49 42.32
C LEU A 45 21.43 -58.94 41.00
N GLY A 46 21.07 -59.81 40.06
CA GLY A 46 20.39 -59.44 38.82
C GLY A 46 19.01 -58.81 39.04
N LEU A 47 18.17 -59.42 39.89
CA LEU A 47 16.84 -58.89 40.21
C LEU A 47 16.90 -57.54 40.94
N ASN A 48 17.87 -57.36 41.85
CA ASN A 48 18.09 -56.06 42.48
C ASN A 48 18.62 -55.04 41.48
N GLY A 49 19.55 -55.40 40.61
CA GLY A 49 20.02 -54.53 39.53
C GLY A 49 18.87 -54.04 38.63
N LEU A 50 17.94 -54.93 38.27
CA LEU A 50 16.74 -54.60 37.51
C LEU A 50 15.83 -53.62 38.28
N LEU A 51 15.53 -53.89 39.55
CA LEU A 51 14.70 -53.01 40.39
C LEU A 51 15.29 -51.59 40.45
N TRP A 52 16.61 -51.47 40.64
CA TRP A 52 17.29 -50.18 40.71
C TRP A 52 17.32 -49.45 39.36
N LEU A 53 17.45 -50.17 38.25
CA LEU A 53 17.30 -49.59 36.91
C LEU A 53 15.88 -49.05 36.68
N VAL A 54 14.84 -49.76 37.12
CA VAL A 54 13.46 -49.29 37.03
C VAL A 54 13.22 -48.06 37.92
N LEU A 55 13.75 -48.05 39.15
CA LEU A 55 13.65 -46.88 40.05
C LEU A 55 14.40 -45.65 39.50
N LEU A 56 15.59 -45.86 38.92
CA LEU A 56 16.34 -44.80 38.27
C LEU A 56 15.60 -44.26 37.03
N ALA A 57 15.03 -45.14 36.20
CA ALA A 57 14.23 -44.74 35.05
C ALA A 57 12.93 -44.02 35.47
N TYR A 58 12.29 -44.45 36.56
CA TYR A 58 11.14 -43.76 37.14
C TYR A 58 11.50 -42.36 37.65
N LEU A 59 12.68 -42.20 38.27
CA LEU A 59 13.15 -40.91 38.73
C LEU A 59 13.51 -40.00 37.54
N LEU A 60 14.17 -40.54 36.51
CA LEU A 60 14.59 -39.78 35.33
C LEU A 60 13.43 -39.40 34.40
N GLN A 61 12.27 -40.08 34.50
CA GLN A 61 11.08 -39.86 33.66
C GLN A 61 11.46 -39.63 32.19
N PRO A 62 12.06 -40.63 31.49
CA PRO A 62 12.51 -40.45 30.13
C PRO A 62 11.33 -40.04 29.23
N ARG A 63 11.56 -38.97 28.48
CA ARG A 63 10.57 -38.34 27.61
C ARG A 63 10.99 -38.52 26.17
N TRP A 64 10.07 -38.97 25.33
CA TRP A 64 10.28 -39.06 23.89
C TRP A 64 9.33 -38.11 23.16
N PRO A 65 9.81 -37.42 22.13
CA PRO A 65 8.96 -36.56 21.32
C PRO A 65 7.91 -37.43 20.65
N VAL A 66 6.63 -37.16 20.91
CA VAL A 66 5.56 -37.76 20.12
C VAL A 66 5.15 -36.74 19.09
N ALA A 67 5.18 -37.16 17.82
CA ALA A 67 4.57 -36.39 16.75
C ALA A 67 3.07 -36.28 17.06
N LYS A 68 2.63 -35.11 17.52
CA LYS A 68 1.19 -34.81 17.51
C LYS A 68 0.72 -34.92 16.06
N PRO A 69 -0.38 -35.63 15.77
CA PRO A 69 -1.00 -35.51 14.47
C PRO A 69 -1.31 -34.02 14.26
N THR A 70 -0.74 -33.42 13.21
CA THR A 70 -0.95 -32.01 12.90
C THR A 70 -2.44 -31.80 12.69
N THR A 71 -3.08 -31.08 13.60
CA THR A 71 -4.50 -30.78 13.50
C THR A 71 -4.67 -29.60 12.54
N GLN A 72 -4.87 -29.92 11.27
CA GLN A 72 -5.11 -28.94 10.21
C GLN A 72 -6.59 -28.83 9.93
N VAL A 73 -7.13 -27.61 9.91
CA VAL A 73 -8.55 -27.38 9.64
C VAL A 73 -8.79 -26.24 8.66
N LEU A 74 -9.93 -26.32 7.97
CA LEU A 74 -10.40 -25.28 7.08
C LEU A 74 -11.39 -24.36 7.82
N LEU A 75 -11.07 -23.08 7.96
CA LEU A 75 -12.01 -22.07 8.45
C LEU A 75 -12.57 -21.27 7.26
N VAL A 76 -13.88 -21.37 7.08
CA VAL A 76 -14.60 -20.78 5.96
C VAL A 76 -15.23 -19.45 6.39
N GLY A 77 -14.94 -18.39 5.63
CA GLY A 77 -15.53 -17.07 5.78
C GLY A 77 -17.00 -17.05 5.38
N ASP A 78 -17.73 -16.07 5.94
CA ASP A 78 -19.17 -15.92 5.71
C ASP A 78 -19.48 -15.52 4.24
N ASP A 79 -18.48 -15.13 3.46
CA ASP A 79 -18.53 -14.77 2.05
C ASP A 79 -18.43 -15.97 1.09
N VAL A 80 -18.02 -17.15 1.56
CA VAL A 80 -17.64 -18.26 0.68
C VAL A 80 -18.79 -19.26 0.49
N PRO A 81 -19.23 -19.54 -0.75
CA PRO A 81 -20.21 -20.59 -1.02
C PRO A 81 -19.71 -21.97 -0.62
N THR A 82 -20.62 -22.81 -0.11
CA THR A 82 -20.30 -24.18 0.33
C THR A 82 -19.64 -25.03 -0.76
N SER A 83 -19.96 -24.81 -2.03
CA SER A 83 -19.36 -25.49 -3.18
C SER A 83 -17.88 -25.15 -3.35
N VAL A 84 -17.52 -23.88 -3.19
CA VAL A 84 -16.12 -23.40 -3.22
C VAL A 84 -15.37 -23.94 -2.02
N ALA A 85 -15.97 -23.85 -0.83
CA ALA A 85 -15.37 -24.38 0.39
C ALA A 85 -15.08 -25.88 0.32
N ARG A 86 -15.99 -26.70 -0.24
CA ARG A 86 -15.75 -28.14 -0.48
C ARG A 86 -14.60 -28.36 -1.45
N ARG A 87 -14.58 -27.66 -2.58
CA ARG A 87 -13.50 -27.78 -3.57
C ARG A 87 -12.13 -27.48 -2.95
N VAL A 88 -12.04 -26.44 -2.12
CA VAL A 88 -10.79 -26.10 -1.42
C VAL A 88 -10.42 -27.14 -0.37
N GLN A 89 -11.41 -27.65 0.39
CA GLN A 89 -11.20 -28.72 1.36
C GLN A 89 -10.63 -29.98 0.68
N ASP A 90 -11.27 -30.42 -0.41
CA ASP A 90 -10.89 -31.60 -1.18
C ASP A 90 -9.50 -31.40 -1.81
N SER A 91 -9.22 -30.22 -2.36
CA SER A 91 -7.92 -29.89 -2.96
C SER A 91 -6.78 -29.87 -1.94
N LEU A 92 -7.06 -29.59 -0.67
CA LEU A 92 -6.08 -29.52 0.39
C LEU A 92 -6.06 -30.78 1.27
N ASN A 93 -6.91 -31.77 0.99
CA ASN A 93 -7.10 -32.99 1.79
C ASN A 93 -7.30 -32.69 3.29
N LEU A 94 -8.09 -31.67 3.62
CA LEU A 94 -8.32 -31.27 5.01
C LEU A 94 -9.46 -32.07 5.64
N PRO A 95 -9.26 -32.65 6.85
CA PRO A 95 -10.22 -33.54 7.48
C PRO A 95 -11.50 -32.80 7.90
N ASP A 96 -11.34 -31.62 8.51
CA ASP A 96 -12.45 -30.88 9.09
C ASP A 96 -12.59 -29.47 8.52
N ARG A 97 -13.84 -29.00 8.50
CA ARG A 97 -14.23 -27.68 8.03
C ARG A 97 -15.15 -27.01 9.03
N PHE A 98 -14.79 -25.80 9.43
CA PHE A 98 -15.55 -24.97 10.36
C PHE A 98 -15.96 -23.66 9.70
N THR A 99 -17.03 -23.07 10.21
CA THR A 99 -17.42 -21.69 9.92
C THR A 99 -16.95 -20.79 11.05
N SER A 100 -17.06 -19.47 10.83
CA SER A 100 -16.80 -18.47 11.87
C SER A 100 -17.53 -18.73 13.20
N ARG A 101 -18.67 -19.43 13.16
CA ARG A 101 -19.55 -19.71 14.32
C ARG A 101 -19.31 -21.07 14.97
N THR A 102 -18.79 -22.04 14.23
CA THR A 102 -18.72 -23.44 14.67
C THR A 102 -17.32 -23.88 15.08
N LEU A 103 -16.32 -23.00 15.00
CA LEU A 103 -14.95 -23.32 15.40
C LEU A 103 -14.88 -23.68 16.89
N THR A 104 -14.52 -24.93 17.18
CA THR A 104 -14.37 -25.51 18.53
C THR A 104 -12.95 -26.00 18.74
N GLY A 105 -12.33 -25.70 19.89
CA GLY A 105 -10.98 -26.17 20.21
C GLY A 105 -9.83 -25.32 19.64
N SER A 106 -8.61 -25.84 19.77
CA SER A 106 -7.36 -25.21 19.32
C SER A 106 -6.68 -26.10 18.28
N TYR A 107 -6.17 -25.48 17.23
CA TYR A 107 -5.57 -26.18 16.08
C TYR A 107 -4.15 -25.73 15.83
N ASP A 108 -3.28 -26.62 15.34
CA ASP A 108 -1.89 -26.28 15.04
C ASP A 108 -1.79 -25.42 13.78
N SER A 109 -2.64 -25.70 12.78
CA SER A 109 -2.69 -24.96 11.52
C SER A 109 -4.12 -24.75 11.04
N VAL A 110 -4.44 -23.53 10.62
CA VAL A 110 -5.76 -23.15 10.13
C VAL A 110 -5.61 -22.49 8.76
N THR A 111 -6.28 -23.08 7.77
CA THR A 111 -6.44 -22.46 6.45
C THR A 111 -7.70 -21.61 6.44
N LEU A 112 -7.55 -20.31 6.28
CA LEU A 112 -8.63 -19.34 6.12
C LEU A 112 -9.05 -19.27 4.65
N VAL A 113 -10.31 -19.56 4.33
CA VAL A 113 -10.87 -19.35 2.98
C VAL A 113 -11.85 -18.20 3.03
N GLY A 114 -11.63 -17.20 2.18
CA GLY A 114 -12.45 -15.99 2.13
C GLY A 114 -11.83 -14.79 2.81
N ASN A 115 -12.65 -13.75 2.95
CA ASN A 115 -12.24 -12.47 3.51
C ASN A 115 -13.15 -11.98 4.64
N ARG A 116 -14.33 -12.57 4.83
CA ARG A 116 -15.31 -12.11 5.81
C ARG A 116 -15.31 -13.03 7.04
N PHE A 117 -14.52 -12.63 8.05
CA PHE A 117 -14.44 -13.32 9.34
C PHE A 117 -14.80 -12.38 10.50
N ARG A 118 -15.37 -12.96 11.56
CA ARG A 118 -15.60 -12.22 12.81
C ARG A 118 -14.28 -12.00 13.53
N VAL A 119 -14.07 -10.79 14.05
CA VAL A 119 -12.87 -10.42 14.82
C VAL A 119 -12.64 -11.37 16.00
N ALA A 120 -13.72 -11.75 16.71
CA ALA A 120 -13.65 -12.69 17.83
C ALA A 120 -13.14 -14.09 17.41
N THR A 121 -13.47 -14.54 16.20
CA THR A 121 -12.99 -15.83 15.67
C THR A 121 -11.51 -15.73 15.30
N LEU A 122 -11.10 -14.66 14.61
CA LEU A 122 -9.70 -14.43 14.27
C LEU A 122 -8.81 -14.36 15.53
N ALA A 123 -9.25 -13.66 16.58
CA ALA A 123 -8.51 -13.55 17.83
C ALA A 123 -8.20 -14.91 18.50
N ARG A 124 -9.08 -15.91 18.35
CA ARG A 124 -8.87 -17.28 18.86
C ARG A 124 -7.76 -18.03 18.14
N LEU A 125 -7.37 -17.57 16.95
CA LEU A 125 -6.35 -18.21 16.11
C LEU A 125 -4.92 -17.70 16.36
N SER A 126 -4.73 -16.84 17.35
CA SER A 126 -3.44 -16.21 17.66
C SER A 126 -2.28 -17.20 17.92
N ALA A 127 -2.58 -18.44 18.31
CA ALA A 127 -1.57 -19.48 18.53
C ALA A 127 -1.39 -20.46 17.34
N SER A 128 -2.25 -20.42 16.33
CA SER A 128 -2.27 -21.37 15.21
C SER A 128 -1.43 -20.88 14.03
N ALA A 129 -0.77 -21.74 13.26
CA ALA A 129 -0.21 -21.36 11.96
C ALA A 129 -1.35 -20.99 10.99
N LEU A 130 -1.23 -19.86 10.29
CA LEU A 130 -2.28 -19.37 9.40
C LEU A 130 -1.87 -19.40 7.93
N ARG A 131 -2.75 -19.97 7.09
CA ARG A 131 -2.66 -19.89 5.63
C ARG A 131 -3.94 -19.26 5.08
N GLN A 132 -3.84 -18.24 4.24
CA GLN A 132 -5.01 -17.61 3.64
C GLN A 132 -5.20 -18.02 2.18
N VAL A 133 -6.43 -18.32 1.80
CA VAL A 133 -6.92 -18.51 0.44
C VAL A 133 -8.05 -17.48 0.22
N PRO A 134 -7.75 -16.31 -0.38
CA PRO A 134 -8.76 -15.27 -0.55
C PRO A 134 -9.84 -15.70 -1.54
N TYR A 135 -11.09 -15.32 -1.27
CA TYR A 135 -12.22 -15.50 -2.17
C TYR A 135 -12.78 -14.13 -2.55
N SER A 136 -13.13 -13.93 -3.81
CA SER A 136 -13.87 -12.74 -4.26
C SER A 136 -15.19 -13.23 -4.82
N ALA A 137 -16.32 -12.76 -4.27
CA ALA A 137 -17.60 -13.14 -4.83
C ALA A 137 -17.74 -12.59 -6.27
N PRO A 138 -18.63 -13.17 -7.09
CA PRO A 138 -18.93 -12.60 -8.39
C PRO A 138 -19.52 -11.19 -8.25
N ASP A 139 -19.11 -10.31 -9.15
CA ASP A 139 -19.48 -8.89 -9.25
C ASP A 139 -19.14 -8.04 -8.02
N GLU A 140 -18.10 -8.42 -7.27
CA GLU A 140 -17.58 -7.65 -6.14
C GLU A 140 -16.19 -7.06 -6.40
N LEU A 141 -15.89 -5.95 -5.71
CA LEU A 141 -14.56 -5.34 -5.67
C LEU A 141 -13.62 -6.15 -4.80
N ALA A 142 -12.46 -6.48 -5.35
CA ALA A 142 -11.36 -7.08 -4.62
C ALA A 142 -10.36 -6.06 -4.09
N ARG A 143 -10.15 -4.97 -4.83
CA ARG A 143 -9.28 -3.85 -4.46
C ARG A 143 -9.80 -2.58 -5.12
N LEU A 144 -9.72 -1.46 -4.41
CA LEU A 144 -10.03 -0.15 -4.95
C LEU A 144 -9.07 0.87 -4.33
N SER A 145 -8.60 1.83 -5.13
CA SER A 145 -7.73 2.90 -4.68
C SER A 145 -7.90 4.16 -5.53
N TRP A 146 -7.93 5.30 -4.85
CA TRP A 146 -7.96 6.63 -5.45
C TRP A 146 -7.37 7.65 -4.48
N LYS A 147 -6.98 8.83 -4.96
CA LYS A 147 -6.58 9.95 -4.11
C LYS A 147 -7.79 10.53 -3.33
N ALA A 148 -7.69 10.64 -2.02
CA ALA A 148 -8.73 11.25 -1.18
C ALA A 148 -8.78 12.78 -1.32
N VAL A 149 -7.65 13.40 -1.67
CA VAL A 149 -7.49 14.85 -1.83
C VAL A 149 -6.93 15.15 -3.20
N LEU A 150 -7.59 16.06 -3.90
CA LEU A 150 -7.26 16.51 -5.23
C LEU A 150 -7.25 18.03 -5.28
N ARG A 151 -6.73 18.58 -6.37
CA ARG A 151 -7.01 19.96 -6.78
C ARG A 151 -8.08 19.95 -7.85
N GLN A 152 -8.81 21.05 -7.97
CA GLN A 152 -9.71 21.26 -9.07
C GLN A 152 -8.96 21.15 -10.40
N GLY A 153 -9.48 20.36 -11.33
CA GLY A 153 -8.87 20.04 -12.62
C GLY A 153 -7.82 18.91 -12.58
N GLU A 154 -7.35 18.49 -11.40
CA GLU A 154 -6.43 17.35 -11.28
C GLU A 154 -7.13 16.06 -11.74
N ILE A 155 -6.40 15.23 -12.49
CA ILE A 155 -6.92 13.93 -12.93
C ILE A 155 -6.95 12.97 -11.72
N GLN A 156 -8.15 12.61 -11.31
CA GLN A 156 -8.39 11.47 -10.45
C GLN A 156 -8.14 10.20 -11.25
N ARG A 157 -7.21 9.38 -10.79
CA ARG A 157 -7.07 8.00 -11.25
C ARG A 157 -7.73 7.08 -10.23
N VAL A 158 -8.56 6.17 -10.71
CA VAL A 158 -9.21 5.13 -9.94
C VAL A 158 -8.69 3.80 -10.43
N THR A 159 -8.10 3.01 -9.54
CA THR A 159 -7.56 1.69 -9.90
C THR A 159 -8.07 0.63 -8.95
N GLY A 160 -8.17 -0.59 -9.45
CA GLY A 160 -8.69 -1.68 -8.64
C GLY A 160 -8.63 -3.05 -9.31
N LEU A 161 -9.19 -4.02 -8.61
CA LEU A 161 -9.47 -5.37 -9.07
C LEU A 161 -10.94 -5.65 -8.81
N VAL A 162 -11.63 -6.17 -9.80
CA VAL A 162 -13.04 -6.58 -9.70
C VAL A 162 -13.18 -7.98 -10.28
N ASN A 163 -14.07 -8.78 -9.71
CA ASN A 163 -14.36 -10.12 -10.22
C ASN A 163 -15.68 -10.11 -10.97
N ALA A 164 -15.67 -9.90 -12.30
CA ALA A 164 -16.89 -9.83 -13.08
C ALA A 164 -17.42 -11.25 -13.40
N SER A 165 -18.69 -11.52 -13.12
CA SER A 165 -19.32 -12.81 -13.44
C SER A 165 -19.45 -13.03 -14.95
N THR A 166 -19.71 -11.96 -15.69
CA THR A 166 -19.88 -11.92 -17.15
C THR A 166 -19.11 -10.74 -17.74
N ALA A 167 -18.98 -10.69 -19.06
CA ALA A 167 -18.38 -9.54 -19.72
C ALA A 167 -19.35 -8.35 -19.66
N GLN A 168 -18.95 -7.26 -19.01
CA GLN A 168 -19.83 -6.10 -18.78
C GLN A 168 -19.03 -4.80 -18.57
N PRO A 169 -19.63 -3.63 -18.84
CA PRO A 169 -18.96 -2.35 -18.70
C PRO A 169 -18.82 -1.93 -17.23
N LEU A 170 -17.62 -1.50 -16.85
CA LEU A 170 -17.35 -0.75 -15.62
C LEU A 170 -17.34 0.74 -15.94
N ARG A 171 -18.08 1.54 -15.18
CA ARG A 171 -18.29 2.97 -15.43
C ARG A 171 -18.06 3.79 -14.18
N LEU A 172 -17.46 4.97 -14.33
CA LEU A 172 -17.51 6.03 -13.32
C LEU A 172 -18.65 6.99 -13.65
N ARG A 173 -19.54 7.23 -12.69
CA ARG A 173 -20.73 8.07 -12.88
C ARG A 173 -20.79 9.23 -11.89
N TYR A 174 -21.13 10.40 -12.41
CA TYR A 174 -21.52 11.55 -11.60
C TYR A 174 -22.96 11.93 -11.98
N GLY A 175 -23.91 11.57 -11.11
CA GLY A 175 -25.33 11.62 -11.43
C GLY A 175 -25.66 10.78 -12.67
N ASN A 176 -26.19 11.43 -13.71
CA ASN A 176 -26.57 10.78 -14.97
C ASN A 176 -25.47 10.76 -16.03
N LYS A 177 -24.28 11.32 -15.75
CA LYS A 177 -23.19 11.40 -16.71
C LYS A 177 -22.11 10.36 -16.40
N THR A 178 -21.75 9.58 -17.41
CA THR A 178 -20.57 8.71 -17.38
C THR A 178 -19.32 9.57 -17.60
N LEU A 179 -18.37 9.51 -16.67
CA LEU A 179 -17.10 10.23 -16.71
C LEU A 179 -16.03 9.45 -17.48
N ASP A 180 -15.99 8.14 -17.26
CA ASP A 180 -15.09 7.21 -17.93
C ASP A 180 -15.68 5.78 -17.88
N SER A 181 -15.28 4.91 -18.80
CA SER A 181 -15.78 3.54 -18.87
C SER A 181 -14.78 2.57 -19.49
N LEU A 182 -14.84 1.31 -19.05
CA LEU A 182 -14.02 0.21 -19.55
C LEU A 182 -14.87 -1.05 -19.67
N ASN A 183 -14.80 -1.74 -20.81
CA ASN A 183 -15.43 -3.04 -20.96
C ASN A 183 -14.56 -4.11 -20.30
N LEU A 184 -15.09 -4.79 -19.30
CA LEU A 184 -14.38 -5.86 -18.60
C LEU A 184 -14.81 -7.23 -19.14
N PRO A 185 -13.87 -8.14 -19.44
CA PRO A 185 -14.18 -9.54 -19.64
C PRO A 185 -14.56 -10.21 -18.31
N ALA A 186 -15.15 -11.40 -18.37
CA ALA A 186 -15.44 -12.21 -17.19
C ALA A 186 -14.16 -12.60 -16.42
N GLY A 187 -14.30 -12.85 -15.12
CA GLY A 187 -13.22 -13.20 -14.20
C GLY A 187 -12.65 -12.01 -13.43
N THR A 188 -11.52 -12.24 -12.77
CA THR A 188 -10.83 -11.21 -11.98
C THR A 188 -9.96 -10.34 -12.87
N GLN A 189 -10.35 -9.08 -13.04
CA GLN A 189 -9.70 -8.14 -13.95
C GLN A 189 -9.20 -6.89 -13.23
N PRO A 190 -7.98 -6.42 -13.51
CA PRO A 190 -7.54 -5.09 -13.12
C PRO A 190 -8.23 -4.03 -13.98
N PHE A 191 -8.50 -2.88 -13.39
CA PHE A 191 -9.02 -1.73 -14.13
C PHE A 191 -8.32 -0.44 -13.71
N ALA A 192 -8.33 0.52 -14.63
CA ALA A 192 -7.90 1.88 -14.40
C ALA A 192 -8.84 2.84 -15.15
N LEU A 193 -9.52 3.70 -14.42
CA LEU A 193 -10.39 4.74 -14.95
C LEU A 193 -9.89 6.11 -14.48
N GLN A 194 -10.20 7.16 -15.23
CA GLN A 194 -9.68 8.50 -14.97
C GLN A 194 -10.69 9.60 -15.29
N PHE A 195 -10.73 10.65 -14.47
CA PHE A 195 -11.56 11.82 -14.71
C PHE A 195 -10.95 13.06 -14.05
N PRO A 196 -11.17 14.27 -14.58
CA PRO A 196 -10.75 15.50 -13.90
C PRO A 196 -11.66 15.80 -12.70
N ALA A 197 -11.08 16.26 -11.59
CA ALA A 197 -11.84 16.75 -10.44
C ALA A 197 -12.54 18.09 -10.80
N PHE A 198 -13.82 18.03 -11.18
CA PHE A 198 -14.55 19.17 -11.72
C PHE A 198 -15.17 20.10 -10.66
N ALA A 199 -15.52 19.57 -9.48
CA ALA A 199 -16.15 20.31 -8.39
C ALA A 199 -15.13 20.78 -7.34
N ARG A 200 -15.52 21.76 -6.51
CA ARG A 200 -14.76 22.23 -5.33
C ARG A 200 -15.37 21.65 -4.06
N GLY A 201 -14.51 21.35 -3.08
CA GLY A 201 -14.91 20.82 -1.78
C GLY A 201 -15.22 19.33 -1.81
N LYS A 202 -16.18 18.92 -0.98
CA LYS A 202 -16.61 17.52 -0.82
C LYS A 202 -17.32 17.04 -2.09
N SER A 203 -16.83 15.97 -2.70
CA SER A 203 -17.38 15.42 -3.95
C SER A 203 -17.46 13.90 -3.90
N SER A 204 -18.34 13.33 -4.72
CA SER A 204 -18.52 11.88 -4.83
C SER A 204 -18.81 11.44 -6.26
N VAL A 205 -18.32 10.25 -6.64
CA VAL A 205 -18.54 9.60 -7.93
C VAL A 205 -18.83 8.13 -7.69
N GLU A 206 -19.79 7.56 -8.41
CA GLU A 206 -20.17 6.15 -8.27
C GLU A 206 -19.35 5.29 -9.24
N LEU A 207 -18.87 4.14 -8.75
CA LEU A 207 -18.29 3.08 -9.57
C LEU A 207 -19.36 2.02 -9.80
N VAL A 208 -19.74 1.81 -11.06
CA VAL A 208 -20.87 0.97 -11.46
C VAL A 208 -20.41 -0.12 -12.41
N LEU A 209 -20.77 -1.36 -12.13
CA LEU A 209 -20.52 -2.53 -12.98
C LEU A 209 -21.85 -3.00 -13.56
N GLY A 210 -22.00 -2.86 -14.88
CA GLY A 210 -23.31 -2.98 -15.53
C GLY A 210 -24.25 -1.90 -15.00
N ASP A 211 -25.24 -2.31 -14.21
CA ASP A 211 -26.20 -1.47 -13.51
C ASP A 211 -26.04 -1.49 -11.98
N ASN A 212 -25.14 -2.32 -11.45
CA ASN A 212 -24.90 -2.45 -10.02
C ASN A 212 -23.85 -1.45 -9.52
N VAL A 213 -24.18 -0.67 -8.50
CA VAL A 213 -23.22 0.25 -7.86
C VAL A 213 -22.30 -0.54 -6.94
N LEU A 214 -21.02 -0.62 -7.29
CA LEU A 214 -20.02 -1.32 -6.51
C LEU A 214 -19.52 -0.51 -5.32
N ASP A 215 -19.28 0.79 -5.52
CA ASP A 215 -18.82 1.72 -4.48
C ASP A 215 -19.11 3.18 -4.86
N THR A 216 -19.02 4.08 -3.88
CA THR A 216 -19.08 5.53 -4.04
C THR A 216 -17.76 6.15 -3.60
N LEU A 217 -16.97 6.59 -4.57
CA LEU A 217 -15.68 7.25 -4.35
C LEU A 217 -15.91 8.65 -3.83
N ARG A 218 -15.44 8.93 -2.62
CA ARG A 218 -15.55 10.24 -1.98
C ARG A 218 -14.16 10.87 -1.91
N PHE A 219 -14.08 12.13 -2.34
CA PHE A 219 -12.83 12.88 -2.38
C PHE A 219 -13.07 14.37 -2.17
N PHE A 220 -12.05 15.08 -1.69
CA PHE A 220 -12.10 16.52 -1.51
C PHE A 220 -11.24 17.21 -2.56
N SER A 221 -11.83 18.17 -3.26
CA SER A 221 -11.14 18.96 -4.29
C SER A 221 -10.86 20.37 -3.77
N ARG A 222 -9.57 20.70 -3.61
CA ARG A 222 -9.11 22.03 -3.23
C ARG A 222 -9.16 22.97 -4.44
N PRO A 223 -9.41 24.28 -4.26
CA PRO A 223 -9.20 25.25 -5.33
C PRO A 223 -7.73 25.24 -5.74
N ILE A 224 -7.47 25.39 -7.04
CA ILE A 224 -6.11 25.63 -7.53
C ILE A 224 -5.69 27.06 -7.15
N ALA A 225 -4.48 27.24 -6.66
CA ALA A 225 -3.93 28.58 -6.43
C ALA A 225 -3.83 29.30 -7.78
N PRO A 226 -4.39 30.53 -7.93
CA PRO A 226 -4.26 31.28 -9.16
C PRO A 226 -2.79 31.56 -9.49
N LEU A 227 -2.33 31.05 -10.63
CA LEU A 227 -1.03 31.39 -11.20
C LEU A 227 -1.00 32.83 -11.73
N THR A 228 0.18 33.44 -11.65
CA THR A 228 0.52 34.66 -12.39
C THR A 228 1.27 34.28 -13.67
N VAL A 229 0.65 34.49 -14.83
CA VAL A 229 1.17 34.10 -16.14
C VAL A 229 1.52 35.33 -16.96
N HIS A 230 2.71 35.33 -17.58
CA HIS A 230 3.15 36.40 -18.47
C HIS A 230 3.44 35.85 -19.87
N PHE A 231 2.72 36.32 -20.88
CA PHE A 231 3.01 36.02 -22.29
C PHE A 231 3.99 37.06 -22.85
N LEU A 232 5.13 36.59 -23.33
CA LEU A 232 6.13 37.41 -24.01
C LEU A 232 6.17 36.98 -25.48
N LEU A 233 5.46 37.73 -26.32
CA LEU A 233 5.22 37.37 -27.72
C LEU A 233 5.98 38.31 -28.66
N THR A 234 6.40 37.78 -29.80
CA THR A 234 6.94 38.58 -30.90
C THR A 234 5.83 39.26 -31.68
N SER A 235 4.64 38.64 -31.75
CA SER A 235 3.46 39.22 -32.36
C SER A 235 2.17 38.69 -31.73
N PRO A 236 1.04 39.39 -31.82
CA PRO A 236 -0.24 38.87 -31.34
C PRO A 236 -0.79 37.79 -32.27
N ASP A 237 -1.10 36.61 -31.73
CA ASP A 237 -1.68 35.47 -32.46
C ASP A 237 -2.97 34.94 -31.80
N VAL A 238 -3.76 34.17 -32.56
CA VAL A 238 -5.05 33.62 -32.11
C VAL A 238 -4.87 32.61 -30.99
N GLU A 239 -3.81 31.79 -31.05
CA GLU A 239 -3.51 30.77 -30.05
C GLU A 239 -3.23 31.40 -28.69
N SER A 240 -2.29 32.34 -28.60
CA SER A 240 -1.97 33.00 -27.32
C SER A 240 -3.16 33.79 -26.76
N LYS A 241 -3.95 34.45 -27.62
CA LYS A 241 -5.17 35.16 -27.17
C LYS A 241 -6.21 34.20 -26.61
N THR A 242 -6.41 33.05 -27.25
CA THR A 242 -7.35 32.02 -26.80
C THR A 242 -6.93 31.44 -25.46
N LEU A 243 -5.64 31.10 -25.33
CA LEU A 243 -5.09 30.58 -24.09
C LEU A 243 -5.12 31.62 -22.95
N ALA A 244 -4.73 32.86 -23.21
CA ALA A 244 -4.78 33.95 -22.23
C ALA A 244 -6.20 34.18 -21.70
N ASN A 245 -7.20 34.18 -22.59
CA ASN A 245 -8.61 34.30 -22.21
C ASN A 245 -9.09 33.10 -21.40
N TRP A 246 -8.72 31.88 -21.79
CA TRP A 246 -9.07 30.68 -21.04
C TRP A 246 -8.45 30.69 -19.64
N LEU A 247 -7.16 31.02 -19.51
CA LEU A 247 -6.47 31.18 -18.24
C LEU A 247 -7.15 32.23 -17.35
N GLY A 248 -7.52 33.37 -17.93
CA GLY A 248 -8.26 34.43 -17.23
C GLY A 248 -9.62 33.95 -16.71
N ARG A 249 -10.37 33.15 -17.49
CA ARG A 249 -11.64 32.54 -17.05
C ARG A 249 -11.46 31.51 -15.94
N GLN A 250 -10.31 30.83 -15.87
CA GLN A 250 -9.96 29.95 -14.75
C GLN A 250 -9.54 30.71 -13.47
N GLY A 251 -9.50 32.05 -13.52
CA GLY A 251 -9.16 32.91 -12.39
C GLY A 251 -7.67 33.23 -12.26
N HIS A 252 -6.84 32.84 -13.23
CA HIS A 252 -5.42 33.18 -13.25
C HIS A 252 -5.20 34.68 -13.56
N THR A 253 -4.12 35.24 -13.03
CA THR A 253 -3.65 36.58 -13.43
C THR A 253 -2.85 36.43 -14.71
N VAL A 254 -3.24 37.10 -15.79
CA VAL A 254 -2.56 36.96 -17.09
C VAL A 254 -2.13 38.33 -17.59
N THR A 255 -0.86 38.47 -17.94
CA THR A 255 -0.35 39.64 -18.65
C THR A 255 0.16 39.20 -20.01
N VAL A 256 -0.31 39.82 -21.08
CA VAL A 256 0.15 39.58 -22.44
C VAL A 256 0.92 40.80 -22.89
N SER A 257 2.19 40.61 -23.24
CA SER A 257 3.04 41.63 -23.86
C SER A 257 3.51 41.18 -25.23
N ALA A 258 3.32 42.01 -26.25
CA ALA A 258 3.81 41.76 -27.59
C ALA A 258 4.65 42.94 -28.09
N THR A 259 5.77 42.65 -28.74
CA THR A 259 6.63 43.69 -29.35
C THR A 259 6.10 44.00 -30.75
N LEU A 260 5.53 45.18 -30.95
CA LEU A 260 4.93 45.56 -32.25
C LEU A 260 5.98 46.12 -33.22
N SER A 261 7.01 46.81 -32.70
CA SER A 261 8.16 47.30 -33.47
C SER A 261 9.31 47.70 -32.52
N LYS A 262 10.46 48.15 -33.06
CA LYS A 262 11.57 48.66 -32.24
C LYS A 262 11.03 49.76 -31.31
N ASP A 263 11.11 49.52 -30.01
CA ASP A 263 10.65 50.40 -28.92
C ASP A 263 9.12 50.56 -28.74
N ILE A 264 8.28 49.81 -29.48
CA ILE A 264 6.82 49.81 -29.30
C ILE A 264 6.34 48.43 -28.84
N SER A 265 5.73 48.38 -27.66
CA SER A 265 5.11 47.17 -27.12
C SER A 265 3.65 47.40 -26.76
N SER A 266 2.78 46.41 -26.99
CA SER A 266 1.44 46.38 -26.44
C SER A 266 1.41 45.51 -25.18
N SER A 267 0.61 45.90 -24.18
CA SER A 267 0.39 45.09 -22.98
C SER A 267 -1.08 45.08 -22.57
N VAL A 268 -1.61 43.89 -22.31
CA VAL A 268 -2.98 43.66 -21.84
C VAL A 268 -2.93 42.78 -20.59
N SER A 269 -3.66 43.14 -19.55
CA SER A 269 -3.75 42.35 -18.32
C SER A 269 -5.18 41.91 -18.04
N ILE A 270 -5.36 40.64 -17.69
CA ILE A 270 -6.60 40.00 -17.24
C ILE A 270 -6.43 39.62 -15.77
N ASN A 271 -7.45 39.88 -14.94
CA ASN A 271 -7.43 39.68 -13.48
C ASN A 271 -6.21 40.36 -12.82
N LYS A 272 -6.18 41.70 -12.78
CA LYS A 272 -5.00 42.48 -12.38
C LYS A 272 -4.42 42.05 -11.01
N PRO A 273 -3.08 41.94 -10.89
CA PRO A 273 -2.45 41.56 -9.63
C PRO A 273 -2.63 42.64 -8.58
N THR A 274 -3.14 42.26 -7.41
CA THR A 274 -3.44 43.17 -6.29
C THR A 274 -2.27 43.33 -5.32
N THR A 275 -1.24 42.47 -5.39
CA THR A 275 -0.09 42.46 -4.47
C THR A 275 1.25 42.51 -5.20
N LYS A 276 2.33 42.94 -4.54
CA LYS A 276 3.69 42.96 -5.11
C LYS A 276 4.21 41.56 -5.49
N ALA A 277 3.89 40.53 -4.71
CA ALA A 277 4.22 39.13 -5.03
C ALA A 277 3.51 38.64 -6.31
N ALA A 278 2.28 39.10 -6.54
CA ALA A 278 1.54 38.81 -7.78
C ALA A 278 2.05 39.60 -9.01
N LYS A 279 3.06 40.48 -8.87
CA LYS A 279 3.69 41.17 -10.01
C LYS A 279 4.81 40.35 -10.66
N THR A 280 5.34 39.36 -9.95
CA THR A 280 6.34 38.45 -10.50
C THR A 280 5.63 37.21 -11.06
N PRO A 281 5.79 36.88 -12.35
CA PRO A 281 5.11 35.74 -12.94
C PRO A 281 5.69 34.42 -12.44
N ASP A 282 4.79 33.47 -12.16
CA ASP A 282 5.10 32.07 -11.84
C ASP A 282 5.44 31.27 -13.10
N LEU A 283 4.80 31.64 -14.22
CA LEU A 283 4.96 31.03 -15.54
C LEU A 283 5.12 32.12 -16.60
N LEU A 284 6.16 31.99 -17.44
CA LEU A 284 6.27 32.75 -18.67
C LEU A 284 5.88 31.86 -19.85
N ILE A 285 5.06 32.37 -20.77
CA ILE A 285 4.73 31.71 -22.04
C ILE A 285 5.34 32.55 -23.16
N THR A 286 6.11 31.94 -24.04
CA THR A 286 6.92 32.67 -25.02
C THR A 286 7.13 31.84 -26.28
N GLU A 287 7.75 32.47 -27.28
CA GLU A 287 8.14 31.86 -28.55
C GLU A 287 9.67 31.62 -28.57
N PRO A 288 10.19 30.70 -29.41
CA PRO A 288 11.62 30.42 -29.52
C PRO A 288 12.48 31.66 -29.79
N ASP A 289 11.97 32.60 -30.60
CA ASP A 289 12.67 33.86 -30.93
C ASP A 289 12.96 34.73 -29.70
N ASN A 290 12.14 34.61 -28.65
CA ASN A 290 12.30 35.33 -27.39
C ASN A 290 13.16 34.57 -26.37
N ALA A 291 13.69 33.38 -26.70
CA ALA A 291 14.50 32.59 -25.76
C ALA A 291 15.71 33.37 -25.22
N GLY A 292 16.34 34.21 -26.05
CA GLY A 292 17.47 35.05 -25.65
C GLY A 292 17.14 36.18 -24.68
N ASN A 293 15.86 36.45 -24.39
CA ASN A 293 15.44 37.55 -23.53
C ASN A 293 15.95 37.35 -22.08
N PRO A 294 16.59 38.37 -21.46
CA PRO A 294 17.09 38.27 -20.09
C PRO A 294 16.03 37.86 -19.05
N GLN A 295 14.76 38.21 -19.24
CA GLN A 295 13.67 37.83 -18.35
C GLN A 295 13.43 36.32 -18.33
N ILE A 296 13.59 35.65 -19.48
CA ILE A 296 13.46 34.18 -19.60
C ILE A 296 14.59 33.50 -18.84
N ARG A 297 15.84 33.91 -19.08
CA ARG A 297 17.01 33.36 -18.38
C ARG A 297 16.90 33.55 -16.87
N LYS A 298 16.51 34.75 -16.43
CA LYS A 298 16.29 35.05 -15.01
C LYS A 298 15.19 34.19 -14.40
N ALA A 299 14.05 34.04 -15.09
CA ALA A 299 12.95 33.22 -14.59
C ALA A 299 13.36 31.76 -14.36
N VAL A 300 14.09 31.16 -15.30
CA VAL A 300 14.60 29.78 -15.17
C VAL A 300 15.63 29.69 -14.03
N ALA A 301 16.56 30.64 -13.94
CA ALA A 301 17.57 30.69 -12.88
C ALA A 301 16.96 30.84 -11.47
N ASP A 302 15.85 31.56 -11.36
CA ASP A 302 15.06 31.76 -10.13
C ASP A 302 14.13 30.56 -9.81
N GLY A 303 14.19 29.45 -10.57
CA GLY A 303 13.40 28.24 -10.34
C GLY A 303 11.95 28.28 -10.86
N ARG A 304 11.63 29.24 -11.74
CA ARG A 304 10.29 29.42 -12.30
C ARG A 304 10.09 28.64 -13.60
N ALA A 305 8.86 28.66 -14.10
CA ALA A 305 8.50 27.94 -15.30
C ALA A 305 8.51 28.85 -16.54
N VAL A 306 8.99 28.32 -17.65
CA VAL A 306 8.89 28.94 -18.98
C VAL A 306 8.34 27.90 -19.94
N LEU A 307 7.32 28.24 -20.73
CA LEU A 307 6.76 27.40 -21.78
C LEU A 307 7.00 28.06 -23.14
N PHE A 308 7.64 27.31 -24.04
CA PHE A 308 7.80 27.66 -25.44
C PHE A 308 6.67 27.06 -26.28
N ILE A 309 5.93 27.91 -26.98
CA ILE A 309 4.87 27.56 -27.93
C ILE A 309 5.24 28.05 -29.34
N ASN A 310 4.44 27.68 -30.35
CA ASN A 310 4.58 28.15 -31.73
C ASN A 310 5.97 27.88 -32.35
N LEU A 311 6.50 26.66 -32.18
CA LEU A 311 7.75 26.26 -32.82
C LEU A 311 7.57 26.23 -34.34
N THR A 312 8.58 26.70 -35.08
CA THR A 312 8.57 26.69 -36.56
C THR A 312 9.60 25.71 -37.10
N ASN A 313 10.76 25.62 -36.46
CA ASN A 313 11.82 24.68 -36.80
C ASN A 313 12.32 24.00 -35.53
N PRO A 314 11.70 22.90 -35.09
CA PRO A 314 12.01 22.25 -33.81
C PRO A 314 13.49 21.93 -33.61
N ASP A 315 14.24 21.59 -34.67
CA ASP A 315 15.67 21.30 -34.59
C ASP A 315 16.52 22.53 -34.24
N VAL A 316 16.20 23.68 -34.82
CA VAL A 316 16.90 24.96 -34.59
C VAL A 316 16.42 25.59 -33.29
N ASP A 317 15.10 25.65 -33.10
CA ASP A 317 14.44 26.24 -31.94
C ASP A 317 14.90 25.56 -30.64
N SER A 318 14.98 24.23 -30.64
CA SER A 318 15.47 23.47 -29.49
C SER A 318 16.90 23.86 -29.09
N ARG A 319 17.79 24.13 -30.07
CA ARG A 319 19.17 24.56 -29.78
C ARG A 319 19.20 25.95 -29.17
N THR A 320 18.42 26.89 -29.71
CA THR A 320 18.28 28.24 -29.17
C THR A 320 17.76 28.21 -27.73
N ILE A 321 16.72 27.42 -27.46
CA ILE A 321 16.15 27.23 -26.13
C ILE A 321 17.19 26.63 -25.16
N ASN A 322 17.94 25.62 -25.59
CA ASN A 322 19.00 24.99 -24.79
C ASN A 322 20.09 26.00 -24.41
N GLN A 323 20.56 26.81 -25.35
CA GLN A 323 21.58 27.82 -25.10
C GLN A 323 21.10 28.88 -24.10
N ALA A 324 19.83 29.29 -24.18
CA ALA A 324 19.29 30.31 -23.30
C ALA A 324 18.99 29.79 -21.89
N THR A 325 18.46 28.57 -21.76
CA THR A 325 17.86 28.10 -20.50
C THR A 325 18.68 27.01 -19.80
N GLY A 326 19.73 26.50 -20.44
CA GLY A 326 20.50 25.35 -19.94
C GLY A 326 19.75 24.01 -20.06
N SER A 327 18.65 23.96 -20.80
CA SER A 327 17.94 22.72 -21.14
C SER A 327 18.72 21.86 -22.13
N ARG A 328 18.23 20.64 -22.40
CA ARG A 328 18.87 19.65 -23.28
C ARG A 328 17.84 18.98 -24.20
N TRP A 329 17.04 19.80 -24.85
CA TRP A 329 16.08 19.36 -25.85
C TRP A 329 16.79 18.77 -27.07
N GLN A 330 16.35 17.59 -27.46
CA GLN A 330 16.74 16.93 -28.69
C GLN A 330 15.46 16.42 -29.34
N VAL A 331 15.24 16.78 -30.59
CA VAL A 331 14.08 16.35 -31.36
C VAL A 331 14.53 15.48 -32.52
N ARG A 332 13.64 14.60 -32.99
CA ARG A 332 13.84 13.77 -34.17
C ARG A 332 12.58 13.80 -35.00
N ARG A 333 12.72 14.03 -36.30
CA ARG A 333 11.59 13.99 -37.23
C ARG A 333 11.00 12.57 -37.30
N THR A 334 9.67 12.47 -37.27
CA THR A 334 8.93 11.21 -37.26
C THR A 334 8.14 10.96 -38.55
N ALA A 335 7.75 12.02 -39.26
CA ALA A 335 6.99 11.93 -40.50
C ALA A 335 7.51 12.92 -41.56
N ALA A 336 7.26 12.58 -42.83
CA ALA A 336 7.58 13.46 -43.95
C ALA A 336 6.58 14.63 -44.06
N ASP A 337 5.32 14.41 -43.69
CA ASP A 337 4.28 15.43 -43.73
C ASP A 337 4.57 16.59 -42.76
N PRO A 338 4.17 17.83 -43.10
CA PRO A 338 4.44 19.02 -42.29
C PRO A 338 3.66 19.05 -40.97
N GLN A 339 2.62 18.22 -40.84
CA GLN A 339 1.84 18.05 -39.61
C GLN A 339 1.50 16.58 -39.42
N ALA A 340 1.52 16.14 -38.16
CA ALA A 340 1.05 14.83 -37.73
C ALA A 340 -0.29 15.00 -36.99
N PRO A 341 -1.33 14.24 -37.35
CA PRO A 341 -2.59 14.25 -36.62
C PRO A 341 -2.40 13.64 -35.23
N ILE A 342 -3.04 14.26 -34.24
CA ILE A 342 -3.18 13.78 -32.87
C ILE A 342 -4.65 13.40 -32.67
N SER A 343 -4.95 12.68 -31.59
CA SER A 343 -6.33 12.44 -31.17
C SER A 343 -7.15 13.74 -31.04
N ASN A 344 -8.46 13.61 -31.28
CA ASN A 344 -9.47 14.66 -31.09
C ASN A 344 -9.29 15.91 -31.99
N GLY A 345 -8.73 15.74 -33.20
CA GLY A 345 -8.65 16.84 -34.18
C GLY A 345 -7.54 17.86 -33.92
N LEU A 346 -6.61 17.55 -33.01
CA LEU A 346 -5.39 18.32 -32.81
C LEU A 346 -4.32 17.92 -33.84
N THR A 347 -3.42 18.84 -34.16
CA THR A 347 -2.24 18.57 -34.98
C THR A 347 -0.96 18.99 -34.26
N ALA A 348 0.14 18.31 -34.54
CA ALA A 348 1.48 18.67 -34.09
C ALA A 348 2.47 18.68 -35.24
N LEU A 349 3.62 19.30 -34.98
CA LEU A 349 4.81 19.18 -35.81
C LEU A 349 5.26 17.70 -35.85
N PRO A 350 5.82 17.23 -36.98
CA PRO A 350 6.17 15.83 -37.22
C PRO A 350 7.47 15.43 -36.53
N TYR A 351 7.56 15.69 -35.22
CA TYR A 351 8.74 15.52 -34.40
C TYR A 351 8.40 14.79 -33.10
N ARG A 352 9.41 14.12 -32.56
CA ARG A 352 9.38 13.58 -31.19
C ARG A 352 10.62 14.03 -30.42
N PHE A 353 10.46 14.26 -29.12
CA PHE A 353 11.60 14.46 -28.24
C PHE A 353 12.33 13.14 -28.01
N ALA A 354 13.65 13.20 -27.87
CA ALA A 354 14.46 12.07 -27.40
C ALA A 354 14.32 11.93 -25.89
N ASP A 355 14.33 10.69 -25.40
CA ASP A 355 14.16 10.43 -23.96
C ASP A 355 15.34 10.96 -23.13
N ASN A 356 15.02 11.57 -21.99
CA ASN A 356 15.99 12.11 -21.05
C ASN A 356 15.41 12.03 -19.63
N LEU A 357 16.22 11.63 -18.65
CA LEU A 357 15.81 11.45 -17.25
C LEU A 357 15.22 12.72 -16.61
N SER A 358 15.61 13.90 -17.10
CA SER A 358 15.12 15.19 -16.61
C SER A 358 13.90 15.71 -17.37
N GLN A 359 13.39 14.97 -18.35
CA GLN A 359 12.27 15.35 -19.20
C GLN A 359 11.02 14.53 -18.88
N PHE A 360 9.89 15.23 -18.79
CA PHE A 360 8.60 14.65 -18.43
C PHE A 360 7.58 14.99 -19.50
N ALA A 361 7.03 13.96 -20.15
CA ALA A 361 5.95 14.11 -21.11
C ALA A 361 4.64 14.52 -20.41
N VAL A 362 3.86 15.39 -21.06
CA VAL A 362 2.46 15.62 -20.71
C VAL A 362 1.64 14.47 -21.32
N THR A 363 1.02 13.66 -20.47
CA THR A 363 0.35 12.42 -20.91
C THR A 363 -0.74 12.71 -21.94
N GLY A 364 -0.63 12.08 -23.11
CA GLY A 364 -1.58 12.20 -24.21
C GLY A 364 -1.35 13.38 -25.16
N PHE A 365 -0.31 14.19 -24.94
CA PHE A 365 -0.03 15.38 -25.75
C PHE A 365 1.48 15.52 -26.04
N PRO A 366 1.88 16.03 -27.21
CA PRO A 366 3.28 16.23 -27.59
C PRO A 366 3.85 17.52 -26.98
N VAL A 367 3.71 17.64 -25.66
CA VAL A 367 4.26 18.72 -24.84
C VAL A 367 5.13 18.09 -23.77
N PHE A 368 6.34 18.61 -23.58
CA PHE A 368 7.32 18.06 -22.64
C PHE A 368 7.85 19.16 -21.73
N VAL A 369 8.19 18.79 -20.50
CA VAL A 369 8.80 19.70 -19.52
C VAL A 369 10.11 19.12 -19.04
N GLN A 370 11.19 19.89 -19.14
CA GLN A 370 12.51 19.56 -18.60
C GLN A 370 12.76 20.34 -17.30
N GLN A 371 13.26 19.66 -16.28
CA GLN A 371 13.83 20.32 -15.10
C GLN A 371 15.28 20.73 -15.37
N THR A 372 15.61 21.98 -15.10
CA THR A 372 16.95 22.54 -15.26
C THR A 372 17.58 22.86 -13.90
N ALA A 373 18.90 22.90 -13.84
CA ALA A 373 19.59 23.37 -12.63
C ALA A 373 19.29 24.87 -12.45
N GLY A 374 18.70 25.24 -11.31
CA GLY A 374 18.50 26.63 -10.92
C GLY A 374 19.29 26.97 -9.66
N THR A 375 19.36 28.26 -9.33
CA THR A 375 20.20 28.77 -8.23
C THR A 375 19.61 28.49 -6.85
N THR A 376 18.28 28.52 -6.73
CA THR A 376 17.53 28.29 -5.50
C THR A 376 16.67 27.03 -5.55
N GLN A 377 16.05 26.76 -6.70
CA GLN A 377 15.28 25.56 -7.02
C GLN A 377 15.44 25.23 -8.50
N ALA A 378 15.15 23.99 -8.90
CA ALA A 378 15.19 23.59 -10.29
C ALA A 378 14.15 24.37 -11.13
N GLY A 379 14.64 25.05 -12.17
CA GLY A 379 13.79 25.71 -13.17
C GLY A 379 13.02 24.68 -13.99
N ARG A 380 11.91 25.11 -14.61
CA ARG A 380 11.10 24.24 -15.48
C ARG A 380 10.99 24.88 -16.85
N VAL A 381 11.45 24.17 -17.87
CA VAL A 381 11.34 24.61 -19.26
C VAL A 381 10.38 23.66 -19.94
N GLY A 382 9.29 24.17 -20.52
CA GLY A 382 8.34 23.41 -21.32
C GLY A 382 8.50 23.73 -22.79
N VAL A 383 8.30 22.74 -23.66
CA VAL A 383 8.27 22.92 -25.12
C VAL A 383 7.07 22.18 -25.68
N SER A 384 6.27 22.88 -26.48
CA SER A 384 5.10 22.32 -27.18
C SER A 384 5.42 22.07 -28.65
N LEU A 385 5.11 20.86 -29.14
CA LEU A 385 5.08 20.57 -30.58
C LEU A 385 3.69 20.69 -31.18
N LEU A 386 2.68 21.09 -30.39
CA LEU A 386 1.33 21.34 -30.89
C LEU A 386 1.35 22.53 -31.86
N SER A 387 0.66 22.38 -32.99
CA SER A 387 0.55 23.44 -34.00
C SER A 387 -0.47 24.50 -33.58
N GLU A 388 -1.73 24.09 -33.37
CA GLU A 388 -2.82 24.97 -32.98
C GLU A 388 -3.77 24.22 -32.02
N THR A 389 -4.28 24.91 -31.00
CA THR A 389 -5.24 24.33 -30.04
C THR A 389 -6.54 25.11 -29.95
N TYR A 390 -6.56 26.38 -30.39
CA TYR A 390 -7.75 27.21 -30.42
C TYR A 390 -8.95 26.62 -31.19
N PRO A 391 -8.81 25.78 -32.25
CA PRO A 391 -9.97 25.19 -32.91
C PRO A 391 -10.84 24.35 -31.95
N LEU A 392 -10.24 23.70 -30.93
CA LEU A 392 -10.99 22.98 -29.89
C LEU A 392 -11.83 23.92 -29.02
N ALA A 393 -11.29 25.10 -28.71
CA ALA A 393 -12.01 26.10 -27.93
C ALA A 393 -13.18 26.70 -28.71
N LEU A 394 -13.04 26.83 -30.04
CA LEU A 394 -14.07 27.38 -30.93
C LEU A 394 -15.13 26.33 -31.33
N SER A 395 -14.76 25.05 -31.45
CA SER A 395 -15.67 23.98 -31.88
C SER A 395 -16.64 23.50 -30.80
N GLY A 396 -16.52 24.02 -29.57
CA GLY A 396 -17.33 23.61 -28.43
C GLY A 396 -16.75 22.44 -27.62
N ASP A 397 -15.65 21.81 -28.06
CA ASP A 397 -14.91 20.82 -27.27
C ASP A 397 -13.99 21.48 -26.22
N SER A 398 -14.62 22.31 -25.38
CA SER A 398 -13.98 23.01 -24.27
C SER A 398 -13.40 22.06 -23.22
N LEU A 399 -13.88 20.82 -23.15
CA LEU A 399 -13.40 19.82 -22.20
C LEU A 399 -12.02 19.29 -22.62
N THR A 400 -11.83 18.93 -23.89
CA THR A 400 -10.51 18.50 -24.39
C THR A 400 -9.50 19.64 -24.30
N TYR A 401 -9.91 20.87 -24.66
CA TYR A 401 -9.06 22.05 -24.51
C TYR A 401 -8.64 22.27 -23.05
N ALA A 402 -9.60 22.23 -22.12
CA ALA A 402 -9.30 22.38 -20.69
C ALA A 402 -8.40 21.25 -20.17
N ARG A 403 -8.63 20.00 -20.60
CA ARG A 403 -7.80 18.85 -20.23
C ARG A 403 -6.35 19.03 -20.67
N LEU A 404 -6.13 19.45 -21.91
CA LEU A 404 -4.80 19.73 -22.46
C LEU A 404 -4.07 20.77 -21.61
N TRP A 405 -4.63 21.98 -21.49
CA TRP A 405 -3.93 23.07 -20.84
C TRP A 405 -3.79 22.88 -19.33
N THR A 406 -4.76 22.24 -18.68
CA THR A 406 -4.62 21.84 -17.26
C THR A 406 -3.48 20.83 -17.07
N ALA A 407 -3.32 19.86 -17.99
CA ALA A 407 -2.24 18.89 -17.92
C ALA A 407 -0.86 19.53 -18.15
N VAL A 408 -0.76 20.48 -19.10
CA VAL A 408 0.46 21.25 -19.35
C VAL A 408 0.82 22.11 -18.13
N LEU A 409 -0.14 22.88 -17.60
CA LEU A 409 0.06 23.71 -16.42
C LEU A 409 0.44 22.89 -15.19
N ALA A 410 -0.15 21.72 -14.99
CA ALA A 410 0.19 20.86 -13.86
C ALA A 410 1.67 20.44 -13.88
N ARG A 411 2.25 20.20 -15.06
CA ARG A 411 3.68 19.87 -15.22
C ARG A 411 4.60 21.07 -15.06
N LEU A 412 4.13 22.26 -15.43
CA LEU A 412 4.89 23.52 -15.31
C LEU A 412 4.78 24.13 -13.92
N SER A 413 3.68 23.87 -13.21
CA SER A 413 3.44 24.38 -11.87
C SER A 413 4.52 23.87 -10.91
N GLY A 414 5.01 24.76 -10.05
CA GLY A 414 5.96 24.38 -9.03
C GLY A 414 5.34 23.53 -7.93
N PRO A 415 6.20 22.92 -7.09
CA PRO A 415 5.75 22.26 -5.87
C PRO A 415 4.86 23.23 -5.08
N GLN A 416 3.63 22.81 -4.79
CA GLN A 416 2.69 23.64 -4.07
C GLN A 416 2.94 23.52 -2.57
N PRO A 417 2.80 24.62 -1.82
CA PRO A 417 2.89 24.60 -0.37
C PRO A 417 1.78 23.74 0.24
N ASP A 418 2.11 23.04 1.33
CA ASP A 418 1.16 22.29 2.17
C ASP A 418 0.28 21.32 1.36
N GLU A 419 0.90 20.57 0.45
CA GLU A 419 0.22 19.57 -0.38
C GLU A 419 -0.03 18.31 0.44
N VAL A 420 -1.30 18.06 0.76
CA VAL A 420 -1.74 16.87 1.50
C VAL A 420 -2.08 15.75 0.52
N GLN A 421 -1.36 14.63 0.62
CA GLN A 421 -1.56 13.43 -0.17
C GLN A 421 -2.04 12.30 0.73
N VAL A 422 -3.17 11.71 0.35
CA VAL A 422 -3.83 10.62 1.10
C VAL A 422 -4.47 9.67 0.09
N ASP A 423 -4.20 8.38 0.22
CA ASP A 423 -4.81 7.32 -0.60
C ASP A 423 -6.06 6.78 0.09
N ALA A 424 -7.20 6.88 -0.58
CA ALA A 424 -8.48 6.30 -0.20
C ALA A 424 -8.66 4.89 -0.82
N PRO A 425 -9.56 4.05 -0.29
CA PRO A 425 -10.51 4.32 0.81
C PRO A 425 -9.84 4.44 2.18
N LEU A 426 -10.40 5.29 3.03
CA LEU A 426 -9.95 5.49 4.41
C LEU A 426 -10.91 4.76 5.35
N ILE A 427 -10.58 3.56 5.79
CA ILE A 427 -11.51 2.76 6.61
C ILE A 427 -11.36 3.09 8.11
N GLN A 428 -12.49 3.33 8.79
CA GLN A 428 -12.55 3.60 10.23
C GLN A 428 -11.82 2.51 11.04
N GLY A 429 -10.96 2.91 11.98
CA GLY A 429 -10.18 1.99 12.81
C GLY A 429 -8.99 1.33 12.10
N PHE A 430 -8.71 1.69 10.85
CA PHE A 430 -7.52 1.22 10.13
C PHE A 430 -6.43 2.29 10.16
N GLN A 431 -5.21 1.87 10.49
CA GLN A 431 -4.04 2.74 10.39
C GLN A 431 -3.85 3.18 8.93
N GLN A 432 -3.78 4.48 8.69
CA GLN A 432 -3.64 5.07 7.37
C GLN A 432 -2.52 6.12 7.41
N THR A 433 -1.90 6.34 6.26
CA THR A 433 -0.79 7.30 6.13
C THR A 433 -1.30 8.57 5.47
N VAL A 434 -0.97 9.70 6.06
CA VAL A 434 -1.17 11.03 5.49
C VAL A 434 0.21 11.62 5.23
N VAL A 435 0.46 12.05 4.00
CA VAL A 435 1.72 12.69 3.59
C VAL A 435 1.46 14.16 3.34
N ILE A 436 2.36 15.02 3.81
CA ILE A 436 2.37 16.45 3.55
C ILE A 436 3.67 16.77 2.81
N ASN A 437 3.55 17.33 1.61
CA ASN A 437 4.67 17.80 0.81
C ASN A 437 4.74 19.32 0.81
N ASN A 438 5.97 19.83 0.78
CA ASN A 438 6.35 21.24 0.83
C ASN A 438 5.66 22.00 1.97
N PRO A 439 5.73 21.52 3.22
CA PRO A 439 5.08 22.22 4.33
C PRO A 439 5.70 23.61 4.49
N THR A 440 4.87 24.65 4.54
CA THR A 440 5.32 26.06 4.70
C THR A 440 5.93 26.32 6.07
N ARG A 441 5.51 25.53 7.05
CA ARG A 441 6.00 25.53 8.43
C ARG A 441 6.17 24.08 8.88
N ARG A 442 7.17 23.82 9.73
CA ARG A 442 7.30 22.49 10.35
C ARG A 442 6.08 22.22 11.23
N LEU A 443 5.30 21.23 10.85
CA LEU A 443 4.11 20.79 11.57
C LEU A 443 4.49 19.50 12.31
N PRO A 444 4.65 19.49 13.65
CA PRO A 444 4.90 18.26 14.38
C PRO A 444 3.66 17.35 14.46
N THR A 445 2.47 17.95 14.28
CA THR A 445 1.18 17.26 14.37
C THR A 445 0.19 17.75 13.33
N LEU A 446 -0.69 16.88 12.87
CA LEU A 446 -1.83 17.19 12.00
C LEU A 446 -3.14 16.74 12.67
N ARG A 447 -4.09 17.66 12.86
CA ARG A 447 -5.42 17.34 13.37
C ARG A 447 -6.34 16.93 12.23
N VAL A 448 -6.98 15.77 12.36
CA VAL A 448 -7.97 15.21 11.43
C VAL A 448 -9.21 14.84 12.24
N GLY A 449 -10.21 15.74 12.23
CA GLY A 449 -11.39 15.62 13.06
C GLY A 449 -11.04 15.60 14.56
N PRO A 450 -11.45 14.57 15.31
CA PRO A 450 -11.06 14.38 16.71
C PRO A 450 -9.63 13.83 16.87
N ASP A 451 -9.07 13.23 15.83
CA ASP A 451 -7.80 12.51 15.90
C ASP A 451 -6.61 13.45 15.63
N THR A 452 -5.47 13.18 16.26
CA THR A 452 -4.23 13.94 16.05
C THR A 452 -3.12 13.00 15.59
N LEU A 453 -2.60 13.26 14.39
CA LEU A 453 -1.49 12.52 13.80
C LEU A 453 -0.17 13.17 14.20
N ARG A 454 0.79 12.38 14.68
CA ARG A 454 2.18 12.84 14.80
C ARG A 454 2.85 12.73 13.44
N LEU A 455 3.47 13.81 12.98
CA LEU A 455 4.19 13.86 11.73
C LEU A 455 5.69 13.60 11.98
N THR A 456 6.28 12.83 11.08
CA THR A 456 7.71 12.55 11.04
C THR A 456 8.24 12.99 9.68
N ASP A 457 9.27 13.84 9.69
CA ASP A 457 9.96 14.28 8.48
C ASP A 457 10.60 13.08 7.76
N SER A 458 10.55 13.10 6.43
CA SER A 458 11.15 12.05 5.62
C SER A 458 12.67 12.16 5.62
N PRO A 459 13.41 11.05 5.86
CA PRO A 459 14.87 11.06 5.80
C PRO A 459 15.40 11.25 4.36
N LEU A 460 14.58 11.00 3.35
CA LEU A 460 14.95 11.11 1.93
C LEU A 460 14.54 12.45 1.31
N ASN A 461 13.52 13.11 1.85
CA ASN A 461 13.01 14.38 1.33
C ASN A 461 12.66 15.33 2.49
N ALA A 462 13.52 16.31 2.74
CA ALA A 462 13.33 17.31 3.80
C ALA A 462 12.08 18.19 3.61
N GLN A 463 11.48 18.19 2.42
CA GLN A 463 10.21 18.86 2.12
C GLN A 463 9.02 17.90 2.19
N SER A 464 9.15 16.74 2.83
CA SER A 464 8.05 15.80 3.00
C SER A 464 7.98 15.34 4.45
N ALA A 465 6.78 15.33 5.01
CA ALA A 465 6.49 14.78 6.32
C ALA A 465 5.33 13.79 6.20
N SER A 466 5.33 12.74 7.01
CA SER A 466 4.25 11.74 7.00
C SER A 466 3.79 11.43 8.41
N GLY A 467 2.49 11.24 8.57
CA GLY A 467 1.88 10.78 9.81
C GLY A 467 1.07 9.53 9.57
N ARG A 468 1.05 8.65 10.57
CA ARG A 468 0.13 7.50 10.57
C ARG A 468 -0.85 7.65 11.71
N GLY A 469 -2.12 7.34 11.46
CA GLY A 469 -3.11 7.28 12.53
C GLY A 469 -4.31 6.43 12.21
N LEU A 470 -5.08 6.20 13.25
CA LEU A 470 -6.31 5.42 13.26
C LEU A 470 -7.46 6.42 13.37
N PHE A 471 -8.34 6.46 12.37
CA PHE A 471 -9.48 7.37 12.43
C PHE A 471 -10.62 6.72 13.18
N SER A 472 -11.01 7.33 14.29
CA SER A 472 -12.00 6.76 15.22
C SER A 472 -13.44 6.98 14.74
N THR A 473 -13.69 8.03 13.96
CA THR A 473 -15.02 8.42 13.48
C THR A 473 -15.12 8.33 11.95
N ALA A 474 -16.19 7.71 11.46
CA ALA A 474 -16.52 7.67 10.03
C ALA A 474 -17.11 9.01 9.54
N GLY A 475 -17.18 9.20 8.22
CA GLY A 475 -17.70 10.39 7.55
C GLY A 475 -16.63 11.42 7.18
N TRP A 476 -17.08 12.62 6.83
CA TRP A 476 -16.18 13.73 6.48
C TRP A 476 -15.48 14.30 7.73
N GLN A 477 -14.18 14.02 7.85
CA GLN A 477 -13.30 14.55 8.89
C GLN A 477 -12.61 15.83 8.41
N PRO A 478 -12.76 16.97 9.09
CA PRO A 478 -12.02 18.18 8.73
C PRO A 478 -10.52 17.97 9.01
N VAL A 479 -9.66 18.43 8.13
CA VAL A 479 -8.21 18.45 8.34
C VAL A 479 -7.79 19.90 8.45
N GLN A 480 -7.43 20.31 9.67
CA GLN A 480 -7.30 21.73 10.02
C GLN A 480 -8.54 22.53 9.55
N ASP A 481 -8.34 23.66 8.87
CA ASP A 481 -9.40 24.62 8.57
C ASP A 481 -9.87 24.62 7.11
N SER A 482 -9.13 23.97 6.19
CA SER A 482 -9.33 24.14 4.73
C SER A 482 -9.60 22.86 3.94
N LEU A 483 -9.49 21.69 4.57
CA LEU A 483 -9.55 20.39 3.91
C LEU A 483 -10.52 19.46 4.64
N ALA A 484 -11.05 18.46 3.95
CA ALA A 484 -11.69 17.33 4.59
C ALA A 484 -11.24 16.00 3.96
N LEU A 485 -11.21 14.95 4.77
CA LEU A 485 -11.00 13.56 4.36
C LEU A 485 -12.29 12.77 4.63
N TYR A 486 -12.65 11.84 3.76
CA TYR A 486 -13.80 10.97 4.04
C TYR A 486 -13.31 9.64 4.59
N VAL A 487 -13.78 9.27 5.77
CA VAL A 487 -13.49 7.99 6.42
C VAL A 487 -14.70 7.07 6.24
N ASP A 488 -14.53 5.98 5.50
CA ASP A 488 -15.54 4.95 5.31
C ASP A 488 -15.81 4.20 6.63
N PRO A 489 -17.09 3.98 6.99
CA PRO A 489 -17.43 3.19 8.16
C PRO A 489 -16.97 1.75 7.96
N ALA A 490 -16.32 1.17 8.98
CA ALA A 490 -15.92 -0.23 8.94
C ALA A 490 -17.13 -1.13 9.16
N ARG A 491 -17.83 -1.49 8.09
CA ARG A 491 -19.00 -2.37 8.15
C ARG A 491 -18.61 -3.82 7.82
N PRO A 492 -19.17 -4.83 8.52
CA PRO A 492 -18.85 -6.24 8.25
C PRO A 492 -19.29 -6.75 6.86
N ASP A 493 -20.25 -6.09 6.23
CA ASP A 493 -20.75 -6.39 4.89
C ASP A 493 -19.87 -5.80 3.78
N ASP A 494 -19.08 -4.77 4.06
CA ASP A 494 -18.16 -4.16 3.10
C ASP A 494 -17.02 -5.15 2.74
N PRO A 495 -16.93 -5.57 1.45
CA PRO A 495 -15.92 -6.52 1.00
C PRO A 495 -14.50 -5.95 1.08
N LEU A 496 -14.31 -4.64 0.86
CA LEU A 496 -13.01 -3.99 0.90
C LEU A 496 -12.51 -3.89 2.35
N ALA A 497 -13.38 -3.47 3.28
CA ALA A 497 -13.05 -3.40 4.70
C ALA A 497 -12.73 -4.79 5.29
N SER A 498 -13.54 -5.79 4.99
CA SER A 498 -13.35 -7.17 5.46
C SER A 498 -12.05 -7.79 4.95
N ARG A 499 -11.73 -7.57 3.66
CA ARG A 499 -10.46 -8.02 3.07
C ARG A 499 -9.27 -7.32 3.69
N ALA A 500 -9.33 -6.00 3.87
CA ALA A 500 -8.27 -5.24 4.51
C ALA A 500 -8.02 -5.72 5.95
N LEU A 501 -9.08 -6.04 6.70
CA LEU A 501 -9.00 -6.58 8.06
C LEU A 501 -8.25 -7.91 8.07
N THR A 502 -8.72 -8.87 7.27
CA THR A 502 -8.17 -10.23 7.23
C THR A 502 -6.71 -10.21 6.76
N ALA A 503 -6.38 -9.43 5.73
CA ALA A 503 -5.01 -9.30 5.23
C ALA A 503 -4.06 -8.74 6.32
N ARG A 504 -4.50 -7.71 7.07
CA ARG A 504 -3.71 -7.16 8.18
C ARG A 504 -3.54 -8.13 9.33
N PHE A 505 -4.61 -8.85 9.68
CA PHE A 505 -4.54 -9.87 10.72
C PHE A 505 -3.53 -10.97 10.35
N VAL A 506 -3.59 -11.49 9.12
CA VAL A 506 -2.64 -12.51 8.63
C VAL A 506 -1.20 -11.98 8.61
N LEU A 507 -0.98 -10.75 8.13
CA LEU A 507 0.34 -10.13 8.14
C LEU A 507 0.90 -9.93 9.55
N ALA A 508 0.10 -9.41 10.48
CA ALA A 508 0.49 -9.22 11.87
C ALA A 508 0.81 -10.57 12.54
N HIS A 509 0.04 -11.59 12.23
CA HIS A 509 0.25 -12.94 12.73
C HIS A 509 1.56 -13.56 12.22
N GLN A 510 1.85 -13.42 10.92
CA GLN A 510 3.10 -13.86 10.32
C GLN A 510 4.32 -13.18 10.95
N GLN A 511 4.23 -11.87 11.23
CA GLN A 511 5.29 -11.11 11.90
C GLN A 511 5.49 -11.55 13.36
N PHE A 512 4.40 -11.88 14.07
CA PHE A 512 4.50 -12.38 15.44
C PHE A 512 5.15 -13.77 15.48
N GLN A 513 4.75 -14.68 14.58
CA GLN A 513 5.34 -16.03 14.52
C GLN A 513 6.80 -16.04 14.10
N SER A 514 7.24 -15.13 13.22
CA SER A 514 8.66 -15.05 12.84
C SER A 514 9.56 -14.53 13.96
N THR A 515 9.01 -13.79 14.92
CA THR A 515 9.75 -13.23 16.06
C THR A 515 9.71 -14.12 17.30
N ALA A 516 8.77 -15.08 17.34
CA ALA A 516 8.68 -16.08 18.40
C ALA A 516 9.80 -17.14 18.26
N VAL A 517 11.00 -16.79 18.73
CA VAL A 517 12.15 -17.70 18.85
C VAL A 517 11.91 -18.67 20.01
N ALA A 518 11.01 -19.62 19.81
CA ALA A 518 11.04 -20.94 20.44
C ALA A 518 9.96 -21.78 19.74
N PRO A 519 10.30 -22.83 18.97
CA PRO A 519 9.31 -23.83 18.67
C PRO A 519 8.81 -24.36 20.01
N ALA A 520 7.51 -24.26 20.25
CA ALA A 520 6.87 -24.97 21.36
C ALA A 520 7.38 -26.41 21.29
N SER A 521 8.17 -26.82 22.31
CA SER A 521 8.78 -28.15 22.28
C SER A 521 7.66 -29.16 22.06
N PRO A 522 7.83 -30.11 21.12
CA PRO A 522 6.79 -31.08 20.84
C PRO A 522 6.40 -31.74 22.16
N PRO A 523 5.10 -31.93 22.44
CA PRO A 523 4.65 -32.56 23.66
C PRO A 523 5.31 -33.93 23.73
N ALA A 524 6.15 -34.12 24.74
CA ALA A 524 6.84 -35.37 24.94
C ALA A 524 5.91 -36.31 25.70
N ALA A 525 5.78 -37.55 25.24
CA ALA A 525 5.08 -38.56 26.02
C ALA A 525 5.97 -39.06 27.15
N GLN A 526 5.32 -39.41 28.26
CA GLN A 526 5.90 -40.06 29.41
C GLN A 526 5.13 -41.34 29.69
N LEU A 527 5.79 -42.35 30.24
CA LEU A 527 5.09 -43.53 30.74
C LEU A 527 4.10 -43.11 31.85
N PRO A 528 2.84 -43.60 31.82
CA PRO A 528 1.89 -43.33 32.90
C PRO A 528 2.42 -43.82 34.26
N ASP A 529 2.12 -43.10 35.34
CA ASP A 529 2.58 -43.45 36.69
C ASP A 529 2.18 -44.86 37.13
N TRP A 530 1.02 -45.35 36.69
CA TRP A 530 0.57 -46.71 37.00
C TRP A 530 1.44 -47.79 36.34
N ALA A 531 2.02 -47.52 35.17
CA ALA A 531 2.88 -48.47 34.46
C ALA A 531 4.21 -48.62 35.20
N TRP A 532 4.75 -47.52 35.72
CA TRP A 532 5.90 -47.55 36.61
C TRP A 532 5.62 -48.32 37.91
N PHE A 533 4.46 -48.07 38.53
CA PHE A 533 4.04 -48.81 39.72
C PHE A 533 3.95 -50.31 39.45
N ALA A 534 3.36 -50.73 38.33
CA ALA A 534 3.26 -52.13 37.94
C ALA A 534 4.64 -52.78 37.74
N LEU A 535 5.59 -52.10 37.10
CA LEU A 535 6.97 -52.58 36.92
C LEU A 535 7.71 -52.74 38.24
N ILE A 536 7.59 -51.77 39.15
CA ILE A 536 8.20 -51.82 40.48
C ILE A 536 7.59 -52.95 41.30
N LEU A 537 6.26 -53.10 41.28
CA LEU A 537 5.55 -54.18 41.98
C LEU A 537 5.99 -55.55 41.46
N LEU A 538 6.14 -55.71 40.15
CA LEU A 538 6.64 -56.93 39.53
C LEU A 538 8.08 -57.26 39.95
N CYS A 539 8.95 -56.24 40.07
CA CYS A 539 10.31 -56.44 40.58
C CYS A 539 10.31 -56.90 42.04
N PHE A 540 9.45 -56.31 42.89
CA PHE A 540 9.32 -56.72 44.28
C PHE A 540 8.72 -58.13 44.43
N THR A 541 7.72 -58.49 43.63
CA THR A 541 7.13 -59.84 43.66
C THR A 541 8.14 -60.88 43.21
N ALA A 542 8.93 -60.60 42.17
CA ALA A 542 10.03 -61.48 41.73
C ALA A 542 11.09 -61.66 42.82
N LEU A 543 11.50 -60.58 43.50
CA LEU A 543 12.43 -60.64 44.63
C LEU A 543 11.88 -61.41 45.84
N TRP A 544 10.55 -61.40 46.04
CA TRP A 544 9.88 -62.13 47.12
C TRP A 544 9.64 -63.61 46.79
N LEU A 545 9.40 -63.95 45.52
CA LEU A 545 9.25 -65.34 45.06
C LEU A 545 10.59 -66.07 44.95
N GLU A 546 11.69 -65.36 44.63
CA GLU A 546 13.04 -65.92 44.56
C GLU A 546 13.36 -66.87 45.72
N PRO A 547 13.12 -66.51 47.00
CA PRO A 547 13.47 -67.40 48.09
C PRO A 547 12.55 -68.61 48.30
N LYS A 548 11.39 -68.65 47.64
CA LYS A 548 10.35 -69.68 47.84
C LYS A 548 10.34 -70.74 46.75
N LEU A 549 10.92 -70.45 45.58
CA LEU A 549 10.99 -71.35 44.44
C LEU A 549 12.30 -72.16 44.38
N GLY A 550 13.17 -72.03 45.40
CA GLY A 550 14.48 -72.67 45.47
C GLY A 550 15.02 -72.85 46.88
#